data_AF-A0AAU2XA50-F1
#
_entry.id   AF-A0AAU2XA50-F1
#
_cell.length_a   1.000
_cell.length_b   1.000
_cell.length_c   1.000
_cell.angle_alpha   90.00
_cell.angle_beta   90.00
_cell.angle_gamma   90.00
#
_symmetry.space_group_name_H-M   'P 1'
#
loop_
_entity.id
_entity.type
_entity.pdbx_description
1 polymer ?
#
loop_
_entity_poly.entity_id
_entity_poly.type
_entity_poly.pdbx_seq_one_letter_code
_entity_poly.pdbx_strand_id
1 'polypeptide(L)'
;MTVVLLKDWDRALGSWVLTVATGEVAAWPDPEGTGNVGWISLDRHSGAGSGLGGFCAVYADGSDVWFQAGADRWLVDEHVVFVRECDDRRIACRFSLVTDAKTRITWHYTGPLGDPGNQADPTFDGLDEELQDLRLFLARVGNSQDWRHRFVSLRHPDPAD
;
A
#
# COMPACT_ATOMS: atom_id res chain seq x y z
N MET A 1 -8.27 -21.32 -0.33
CA MET A 1 -7.18 -20.38 -0.65
C MET A 1 -7.83 -19.02 -0.87
N THR A 2 -7.52 -18.03 -0.04
CA THR A 2 -8.09 -16.68 -0.17
C THR A 2 -7.23 -15.84 -1.09
N VAL A 3 -7.87 -15.14 -2.01
CA VAL A 3 -7.23 -14.37 -3.07
C VAL A 3 -7.83 -12.96 -3.06
N VAL A 4 -6.98 -11.94 -3.17
CA VAL A 4 -7.38 -10.54 -3.12
C VAL A 4 -6.98 -9.85 -4.41
N LEU A 5 -7.90 -9.09 -5.01
CA LEU A 5 -7.65 -8.25 -6.18
C LEU A 5 -7.09 -6.89 -5.72
N LEU A 6 -5.92 -6.52 -6.21
CA LEU A 6 -5.20 -5.30 -5.84
C LEU A 6 -5.07 -4.36 -7.04
N LYS A 7 -5.27 -3.07 -6.82
CA LYS A 7 -4.88 -2.02 -7.77
C LYS A 7 -3.45 -1.58 -7.48
N ASP A 8 -2.65 -1.44 -8.53
CA ASP A 8 -1.32 -0.85 -8.42
C ASP A 8 -1.42 0.65 -8.15
N TRP A 9 -0.88 1.09 -7.02
CA TRP A 9 -0.87 2.50 -6.64
C TRP A 9 0.26 3.27 -7.34
N ASP A 10 1.39 2.63 -7.60
CA ASP A 10 2.57 3.31 -8.17
C ASP A 10 2.27 3.80 -9.60
N ARG A 11 1.48 3.04 -10.38
CA ARG A 11 1.30 3.35 -11.82
C ARG A 11 -0.08 3.14 -12.44
N ALA A 12 -1.13 2.72 -11.74
CA ALA A 12 -2.42 2.40 -12.35
C ALA A 12 -2.35 1.42 -13.55
N LEU A 13 -1.25 0.68 -13.71
CA LEU A 13 -0.91 -0.08 -14.92
C LEU A 13 -1.50 -1.50 -14.94
N GLY A 14 -2.21 -1.92 -13.90
CA GLY A 14 -2.79 -3.25 -13.88
C GLY A 14 -3.52 -3.60 -12.60
N SER A 15 -4.28 -4.69 -12.69
CA SER A 15 -4.82 -5.39 -11.55
C SER A 15 -3.90 -6.55 -11.19
N TRP A 16 -3.69 -6.74 -9.90
CA TRP A 16 -2.84 -7.78 -9.34
C TRP A 16 -3.63 -8.66 -8.42
N VAL A 17 -3.09 -9.83 -8.16
CA VAL A 17 -3.63 -10.83 -7.27
C VAL A 17 -2.64 -11.04 -6.14
N LEU A 18 -3.14 -11.03 -4.91
CA LEU A 18 -2.38 -11.49 -3.76
C LEU A 18 -2.97 -12.80 -3.23
N THR A 19 -2.15 -13.85 -3.23
CA THR A 19 -2.46 -15.11 -2.54
C THR A 19 -2.12 -14.92 -1.06
N VAL A 20 -3.15 -14.77 -0.22
CA VAL A 20 -3.00 -14.41 1.20
C VAL A 20 -2.12 -15.40 1.97
N ALA A 21 -2.23 -16.70 1.67
CA ALA A 21 -1.51 -17.75 2.38
C ALA A 21 0.00 -17.77 2.09
N THR A 22 0.40 -17.37 0.88
CA THR A 22 1.81 -17.45 0.42
C THR A 22 2.47 -16.09 0.32
N GLY A 23 1.69 -15.01 0.28
CA GLY A 23 2.17 -13.68 -0.06
C GLY A 23 2.58 -13.53 -1.53
N GLU A 24 2.23 -14.49 -2.39
CA GLU A 24 2.57 -14.40 -3.81
C GLU A 24 1.70 -13.36 -4.51
N VAL A 25 2.34 -12.58 -5.37
CA VAL A 25 1.70 -11.56 -6.20
C VAL A 25 1.79 -11.95 -7.67
N ALA A 26 0.67 -11.94 -8.37
CA ALA A 26 0.58 -12.25 -9.80
C ALA A 26 -0.29 -11.23 -10.53
N ALA A 27 -0.09 -11.04 -11.84
CA ALA A 27 -1.00 -10.22 -12.63
C ALA A 27 -2.39 -10.87 -12.67
N TRP A 28 -3.45 -10.07 -12.57
CA TRP A 28 -4.82 -10.57 -12.66
C TRP A 28 -5.22 -10.82 -14.12
N PRO A 29 -5.59 -12.05 -14.49
CA PRO A 29 -6.27 -12.31 -15.75
C PRO A 29 -7.77 -11.99 -15.56
N ASP A 30 -8.26 -10.91 -16.17
CA ASP A 30 -9.67 -10.47 -16.47
C ASP A 30 -10.89 -11.33 -15.97
N PRO A 31 -12.08 -10.77 -15.60
CA PRO A 31 -12.45 -10.40 -14.23
C PRO A 31 -13.90 -10.78 -13.82
N GLU A 32 -14.41 -11.99 -14.07
CA GLU A 32 -15.77 -12.36 -13.60
C GLU A 32 -15.86 -12.63 -12.06
N GLY A 33 -14.81 -12.33 -11.29
CA GLY A 33 -14.71 -12.69 -9.87
C GLY A 33 -15.13 -11.58 -8.91
N THR A 34 -16.17 -11.83 -8.11
CA THR A 34 -16.45 -11.10 -6.85
C THR A 34 -15.32 -11.35 -5.85
N GLY A 35 -14.37 -10.43 -5.75
CA GLY A 35 -13.21 -10.53 -4.87
C GLY A 35 -13.09 -9.34 -3.92
N ASN A 36 -12.38 -9.54 -2.81
CA ASN A 36 -11.88 -8.45 -1.97
C ASN A 36 -11.02 -7.47 -2.80
N VAL A 37 -11.13 -6.18 -2.53
CA VAL A 37 -10.32 -5.12 -3.17
C VAL A 37 -9.23 -4.62 -2.20
N GLY A 38 -8.06 -4.33 -2.74
CA GLY A 38 -6.99 -3.64 -2.02
C GLY A 38 -6.03 -2.90 -2.95
N TRP A 39 -4.89 -2.48 -2.39
CA TRP A 39 -3.85 -1.74 -3.08
C TRP A 39 -2.48 -2.36 -2.84
N ILE A 40 -1.57 -2.18 -3.79
CA ILE A 40 -0.21 -2.69 -3.74
C ILE A 40 0.80 -1.65 -4.21
N SER A 41 1.97 -1.65 -3.59
CA SER A 41 3.19 -1.02 -4.11
C SER A 41 4.27 -2.08 -4.26
N LEU A 42 4.85 -2.16 -5.45
CA LEU A 42 5.97 -3.04 -5.76
C LEU A 42 7.26 -2.24 -5.57
N ASP A 43 8.09 -2.61 -4.60
CA ASP A 43 9.35 -1.91 -4.38
C ASP A 43 10.34 -2.24 -5.51
N ARG A 44 10.46 -1.36 -6.50
CA ARG A 44 11.40 -1.53 -7.62
C ARG A 44 12.85 -1.25 -7.23
N HIS A 45 13.10 -0.70 -6.03
CA HIS A 45 14.38 -0.08 -5.66
C HIS A 45 15.06 -0.71 -4.44
N SER A 46 14.60 -1.84 -3.92
CA SER A 46 15.31 -2.54 -2.85
C SER A 46 16.65 -3.09 -3.39
N GLY A 47 17.74 -2.36 -3.12
CA GLY A 47 19.10 -2.78 -3.42
C GLY A 47 19.38 -4.18 -2.90
N ALA A 48 20.16 -4.94 -3.67
CA ALA A 48 20.56 -6.30 -3.34
C ALA A 48 21.12 -6.38 -1.92
N GLY A 49 20.42 -7.07 -1.00
CA GLY A 49 20.95 -7.29 0.35
C GLY A 49 19.93 -7.67 1.43
N SER A 50 18.66 -7.29 1.30
CA SER A 50 17.60 -7.82 2.17
C SER A 50 16.78 -8.83 1.37
N GLY A 51 16.67 -10.08 1.82
CA GLY A 51 15.81 -11.10 1.20
C GLY A 51 14.31 -10.75 1.14
N LEU A 52 13.95 -9.51 1.47
CA LEU A 52 12.64 -8.88 1.25
C LEU A 52 12.72 -7.98 0.01
N GLY A 53 12.86 -8.59 -1.17
CA GLY A 53 12.35 -7.99 -2.41
C GLY A 53 10.83 -8.01 -2.34
N GLY A 54 10.27 -7.19 -1.46
CA GLY A 54 8.93 -7.37 -0.95
C GLY A 54 8.05 -6.22 -1.39
N PHE A 55 7.02 -6.52 -2.16
CA PHE A 55 5.87 -5.64 -2.26
C PHE A 55 5.32 -5.33 -0.86
N CYS A 56 4.55 -4.25 -0.76
CA CYS A 56 3.63 -4.06 0.34
C CYS A 56 2.22 -3.86 -0.19
N ALA A 57 1.24 -4.38 0.54
CA ALA A 57 -0.16 -4.30 0.17
C ALA A 57 -1.01 -3.91 1.37
N VAL A 58 -2.12 -3.22 1.10
CA VAL A 58 -3.20 -2.98 2.06
C VAL A 58 -4.51 -3.45 1.47
N TYR A 59 -5.26 -4.27 2.19
CA TYR A 59 -6.47 -4.88 1.66
C TYR A 59 -7.49 -5.22 2.73
N ALA A 60 -8.75 -5.33 2.31
CA ALA A 60 -9.84 -5.77 3.16
C ALA A 60 -9.99 -7.28 3.03
N ASP A 61 -10.24 -7.96 4.15
CA ASP A 61 -10.58 -9.37 4.20
C ASP A 61 -11.64 -9.59 5.29
N GLY A 62 -12.90 -9.72 4.87
CA GLY A 62 -14.01 -9.70 5.82
C GLY A 62 -14.28 -8.28 6.31
N SER A 63 -14.37 -8.12 7.63
CA SER A 63 -14.49 -6.84 8.33
C SER A 63 -13.15 -6.15 8.58
N ASP A 64 -12.06 -6.81 8.23
CA ASP A 64 -10.74 -6.45 8.73
C ASP A 64 -9.89 -5.85 7.62
N VAL A 65 -9.13 -4.81 7.96
CA VAL A 65 -8.12 -4.21 7.09
C VAL A 65 -6.77 -4.78 7.45
N TRP A 66 -6.01 -5.20 6.45
CA TRP A 66 -4.73 -5.86 6.64
C TRP A 66 -3.64 -5.14 5.87
N PHE A 67 -2.49 -5.00 6.51
CA PHE A 67 -1.25 -4.59 5.87
C PHE A 67 -0.35 -5.80 5.73
N GLN A 68 0.26 -5.97 4.57
CA GLN A 68 1.12 -7.11 4.26
C GLN A 68 2.41 -6.65 3.59
N ALA A 69 3.51 -7.29 3.96
CA ALA A 69 4.84 -7.05 3.42
C ALA A 69 5.52 -8.39 3.16
N GLY A 70 5.59 -8.83 1.91
CA GLY A 70 5.99 -10.20 1.60
C GLY A 70 5.09 -11.23 2.29
N ALA A 71 5.66 -12.09 3.12
CA ALA A 71 4.94 -13.14 3.85
C ALA A 71 4.34 -12.67 5.19
N ASP A 72 4.79 -11.53 5.72
CA ASP A 72 4.33 -11.03 7.01
C ASP A 72 3.07 -10.15 6.84
N ARG A 73 2.13 -10.27 7.79
CA ARG A 73 0.83 -9.60 7.75
C ARG A 73 0.45 -9.07 9.14
N TRP A 74 -0.14 -7.88 9.17
CA TRP A 74 -0.60 -7.20 10.39
C TRP A 74 -2.04 -6.71 10.21
N LEU A 75 -2.87 -6.94 11.23
CA LEU A 75 -4.20 -6.35 11.32
C LEU A 75 -4.05 -4.84 11.53
N VAL A 76 -4.69 -4.04 10.68
CA VAL A 76 -4.62 -2.56 10.77
C VAL A 76 -5.65 -2.07 11.79
N ASP A 77 -5.27 -2.18 13.05
CA ASP A 77 -6.05 -1.76 14.22
C ASP A 77 -5.38 -0.58 14.95
N GLU A 78 -5.85 -0.21 16.14
CA GLU A 78 -5.30 0.90 16.95
C GLU A 78 -3.85 0.68 17.40
N HIS A 79 -3.34 -0.55 17.34
CA HIS A 79 -1.96 -0.88 17.70
C HIS A 79 -1.00 -0.68 16.54
N VAL A 80 -1.51 -0.61 15.30
CA VAL A 80 -0.72 -0.35 14.10
C VAL A 80 -0.68 1.13 13.77
N VAL A 81 0.55 1.65 13.69
CA VAL A 81 0.83 3.02 13.26
C VAL A 81 1.77 3.00 12.07
N PHE A 82 1.36 3.69 11.00
CA PHE A 82 2.20 3.96 9.84
C PHE A 82 2.90 5.31 9.99
N VAL A 83 4.22 5.32 9.82
CA VAL A 83 5.03 6.54 9.92
C VAL A 83 5.79 6.73 8.62
N ARG A 84 5.72 7.94 8.05
CA ARG A 84 6.57 8.36 6.94
C ARG A 84 7.34 9.60 7.33
N GLU A 85 8.64 9.57 7.07
CA GLU A 85 9.57 10.68 7.26
C GLU A 85 10.34 10.89 5.96
N CYS A 86 10.65 12.13 5.60
CA CYS A 86 11.52 12.41 4.47
C CYS A 86 12.47 13.56 4.79
N ASP A 87 13.49 13.73 3.95
CA ASP A 87 14.26 14.96 3.93
C ASP A 87 13.41 16.20 3.55
N ASP A 88 13.99 17.39 3.69
CA ASP A 88 13.31 18.66 3.39
C ASP A 88 12.81 18.76 1.94
N ARG A 89 13.42 18.00 1.02
CA ARG A 89 13.06 17.97 -0.40
C ARG A 89 12.06 16.86 -0.74
N ARG A 90 11.72 16.01 0.23
CA ARG A 90 10.90 14.80 0.07
C ARG A 90 11.45 13.82 -0.97
N ILE A 91 12.77 13.79 -1.15
CA ILE A 91 13.44 12.91 -2.11
C ILE A 91 13.85 11.62 -1.41
N ALA A 92 14.60 11.70 -0.32
CA ALA A 92 14.93 10.53 0.49
C ALA A 92 13.87 10.35 1.58
N CYS A 93 13.16 9.22 1.53
CA CYS A 93 12.07 8.92 2.45
C CYS A 93 12.32 7.62 3.21
N ARG A 94 11.74 7.55 4.41
CA ARG A 94 11.67 6.40 5.30
C ARG A 94 10.20 6.13 5.62
N PHE A 95 9.78 4.89 5.44
CA PHE A 95 8.48 4.42 5.92
C PHE A 95 8.69 3.35 6.99
N SER A 96 7.90 3.41 8.06
CA SER A 96 7.95 2.44 9.14
C SER A 96 6.55 1.98 9.53
N LEU A 97 6.42 0.68 9.76
CA LEU A 97 5.28 0.08 10.43
C LEU A 97 5.64 -0.13 11.90
N VAL A 98 4.89 0.48 12.82
CA VAL A 98 5.08 0.36 14.26
C VAL A 98 3.89 -0.38 14.85
N THR A 99 4.15 -1.42 15.65
CA THR A 99 3.11 -2.14 16.40
C THR A 99 3.51 -2.26 17.87
N ASP A 100 2.60 -1.94 18.79
CA ASP A 100 2.87 -1.99 20.24
C ASP A 100 4.17 -1.26 20.63
N ALA A 101 4.37 -0.07 20.06
CA ALA A 101 5.57 0.76 20.21
C ALA A 101 6.89 0.11 19.73
N LYS A 102 6.83 -0.96 18.92
CA LYS A 102 7.99 -1.59 18.28
C LYS A 102 7.93 -1.44 16.78
N THR A 103 9.01 -0.93 16.19
CA THR A 103 9.18 -0.91 14.73
C THR A 103 9.29 -2.34 14.22
N ARG A 104 8.39 -2.74 13.31
CA ARG A 104 8.37 -4.06 12.68
C ARG A 104 9.06 -4.04 11.32
N ILE A 105 8.83 -2.98 10.55
CA ILE A 105 9.42 -2.78 9.23
C ILE A 105 9.93 -1.35 9.13
N THR A 106 11.05 -1.20 8.41
CA THR A 106 11.53 0.08 7.90
C THR A 106 11.95 -0.08 6.45
N TRP A 107 11.38 0.75 5.57
CA TRP A 107 11.85 0.89 4.19
C TRP A 107 12.44 2.27 3.97
N HIS A 108 13.58 2.29 3.28
CA HIS A 108 14.15 3.50 2.72
C HIS A 108 13.89 3.49 1.22
N TYR A 109 13.36 4.59 0.70
CA TYR A 109 12.98 4.69 -0.70
C TYR A 109 13.10 6.13 -1.19
N THR A 110 13.14 6.28 -2.51
CA THR A 110 13.05 7.58 -3.17
C THR A 110 11.58 7.95 -3.31
N GLY A 111 11.17 9.08 -2.73
CA GLY A 111 9.80 9.59 -2.88
C GLY A 111 9.50 10.05 -4.32
N PRO A 112 8.22 10.26 -4.69
CA PRO A 112 7.86 10.65 -6.06
C PRO A 112 8.54 11.93 -6.55
N LEU A 113 8.84 12.87 -5.63
CA LEU A 113 9.56 14.10 -5.95
C LEU A 113 11.06 13.89 -6.24
N GLY A 114 11.59 12.69 -6.00
CA GLY A 114 12.90 12.29 -6.48
C GLY A 114 12.91 11.80 -7.94
N ASP A 115 11.75 11.54 -8.53
CA ASP A 115 11.63 11.14 -9.94
C ASP A 115 11.80 12.36 -10.87
N PRO A 116 12.75 12.34 -11.83
CA PRO A 116 12.98 13.46 -12.73
C PRO A 116 11.78 13.80 -13.62
N GLY A 117 10.93 12.82 -13.96
CA GLY A 117 9.72 13.03 -14.73
C GLY A 117 8.69 13.85 -13.97
N ASN A 118 8.47 13.52 -12.69
CA ASN A 118 7.59 14.31 -11.81
C ASN A 118 8.15 15.72 -11.58
N GLN A 119 9.47 15.88 -11.44
CA GLN A 119 10.09 17.21 -11.32
C GLN A 119 9.96 18.06 -12.60
N ALA A 120 9.89 17.41 -13.77
CA ALA A 120 9.74 18.08 -15.06
C ALA A 120 8.28 18.41 -15.40
N ASP A 121 7.32 17.80 -14.70
CA ASP A 121 5.89 18.04 -14.88
C ASP A 121 5.43 19.26 -14.05
N PRO A 122 5.08 20.39 -14.68
CA PRO A 122 4.64 21.60 -13.97
C PRO A 122 3.25 21.45 -13.33
N THR A 123 2.51 20.39 -13.65
CA THR A 123 1.19 20.11 -13.08
C THR A 123 1.25 19.17 -11.89
N PHE A 124 2.40 18.53 -11.64
CA PHE A 124 2.57 17.62 -10.52
C PHE A 124 2.39 18.33 -9.19
N ASP A 125 1.40 17.90 -8.41
CA ASP A 125 1.05 18.50 -7.15
C ASP A 125 1.04 17.50 -5.97
N GLY A 126 0.47 17.93 -4.84
CA GLY A 126 0.42 17.10 -3.64
C GLY A 126 -0.53 15.90 -3.75
N LEU A 127 -1.56 15.98 -4.59
CA LEU A 127 -2.46 14.87 -4.86
C LEU A 127 -1.77 13.83 -5.73
N ASP A 128 -0.99 14.25 -6.73
CA ASP A 128 -0.19 13.33 -7.54
C ASP A 128 0.85 12.58 -6.68
N GLU A 129 1.50 13.26 -5.74
CA GLU A 129 2.42 12.62 -4.78
C GLU A 129 1.69 11.55 -3.95
N GLU A 130 0.50 11.88 -3.42
CA GLU A 130 -0.30 10.90 -2.67
C GLU A 130 -0.72 9.71 -3.52
N LEU A 131 -1.11 9.94 -4.79
CA LEU A 131 -1.55 8.91 -5.72
C LEU A 131 -0.42 7.97 -6.15
N GLN A 132 0.82 8.45 -6.21
CA GLN A 132 1.97 7.62 -6.60
C GLN A 132 2.68 6.99 -5.39
N ASP A 133 2.46 7.49 -4.17
CA ASP A 133 3.14 7.01 -2.96
C ASP A 133 2.17 6.34 -1.97
N LEU A 134 2.05 5.02 -2.05
CA LEU A 134 1.24 4.22 -1.13
C LEU A 134 1.67 4.42 0.33
N ARG A 135 2.97 4.64 0.56
CA ARG A 135 3.54 4.80 1.91
C ARG A 135 3.14 6.16 2.49
N LEU A 136 3.09 7.21 1.66
CA LEU A 136 2.52 8.51 2.03
C LEU A 136 1.04 8.40 2.35
N PHE A 137 0.27 7.77 1.46
CA PHE A 137 -1.15 7.54 1.67
C PHE A 137 -1.41 6.82 3.01
N LEU A 138 -0.75 5.69 3.26
CA LEU A 138 -0.90 4.93 4.50
C LEU A 138 -0.52 5.75 5.75
N ALA A 139 0.56 6.52 5.69
CA ALA A 139 0.96 7.38 6.81
C ALA A 139 -0.08 8.49 7.11
N ARG A 140 -0.78 8.99 6.09
CA ARG A 140 -1.82 10.03 6.24
C ARG A 140 -3.16 9.46 6.67
N VAL A 141 -3.64 8.40 6.00
CA VAL A 141 -5.01 7.90 6.18
C VAL A 141 -5.09 6.55 6.87
N GLY A 142 -4.05 5.71 6.79
CA GLY A 142 -4.04 4.36 7.38
C GLY A 142 -4.14 4.37 8.91
N ASN A 143 -3.83 5.50 9.54
CA ASN A 143 -3.96 5.74 10.97
C ASN A 143 -5.37 6.22 11.39
N SER A 144 -6.26 6.53 10.44
CA SER A 144 -7.63 7.01 10.72
C SER A 144 -8.62 5.85 10.88
N GLN A 145 -9.37 5.83 11.98
CA GLN A 145 -10.45 4.84 12.20
C GLN A 145 -11.54 4.96 11.13
N ASP A 146 -11.95 6.18 10.76
CA ASP A 146 -12.97 6.43 9.75
C ASP A 146 -12.60 5.85 8.38
N TRP A 147 -11.33 6.00 8.00
CA TRP A 147 -10.83 5.45 6.75
C TRP A 147 -10.92 3.92 6.75
N ARG A 148 -10.51 3.26 7.85
CA ARG A 148 -10.55 1.79 7.98
C ARG A 148 -11.97 1.27 7.81
N HIS A 149 -12.95 1.91 8.46
CA HIS A 149 -14.36 1.55 8.31
C HIS A 149 -14.88 1.69 6.87
N ARG A 150 -14.57 2.82 6.21
CA ARG A 150 -14.98 3.05 4.82
C ARG A 150 -14.33 2.08 3.85
N PHE A 151 -13.06 1.78 4.07
CA PHE A 151 -12.27 0.87 3.24
C PHE A 151 -12.88 -0.53 3.19
N VAL A 152 -13.34 -1.05 4.33
CA VAL A 152 -14.07 -2.32 4.43
C VAL A 152 -15.42 -2.26 3.71
N SER A 153 -16.13 -1.13 3.83
CA SER A 153 -17.44 -0.92 3.22
C SER A 153 -17.39 -0.95 1.69
N LEU A 154 -16.28 -0.54 1.06
CA LEU A 154 -16.10 -0.59 -0.40
C LEU A 154 -16.17 -2.00 -1.00
N ARG A 155 -16.00 -3.06 -0.19
CA ARG A 155 -16.13 -4.46 -0.65
C ARG A 155 -17.58 -4.83 -0.98
N HIS A 156 -18.51 -4.22 -0.27
CA HIS A 156 -19.93 -4.45 -0.41
C HIS A 156 -20.52 -3.10 -0.79
N PRO A 157 -20.43 -2.66 -2.07
CA PRO A 157 -21.29 -1.58 -2.49
C PRO A 157 -22.70 -2.04 -2.13
N ASP A 158 -23.33 -1.34 -1.17
CA ASP A 158 -24.72 -1.60 -0.83
C ASP A 158 -25.46 -1.68 -2.16
N PRO A 159 -26.22 -2.75 -2.42
CA PRO A 159 -26.95 -2.87 -3.68
C PRO A 159 -28.04 -1.78 -3.72
N ALA A 160 -27.63 -0.60 -4.17
CA ALA A 160 -28.37 0.64 -4.42
C ALA A 160 -29.29 1.14 -3.28
N ASP A 161 -28.88 2.26 -2.66
CA ASP A 161 -29.80 3.39 -2.42
C ASP A 161 -30.17 4.06 -3.76
#